data_AF-A0A511KM62-F1
#
_entry.id   AF-A0A511KM62-F1
#
_cell.length_a   1.000
_cell.length_b   1.000
_cell.length_c   1.000
_cell.angle_alpha   90.00
_cell.angle_beta   90.00
_cell.angle_gamma   90.00
#
_symmetry.space_group_name_H-M   'P 1'
#
loop_
_entity.id
_entity.type
_entity.pdbx_description
1 polymer ?
#
loop_
_entity_poly.entity_id
_entity_poly.type
_entity_poly.pdbx_seq_one_letter_code
_entity_poly.pdbx_strand_id
1 'polypeptide(L)'
;MARAKNMIALAQSINAQLAAASANDPSSVSAETAEAASLATSSLQSLGLLSAPVTAQDVADSSRYQAHLAQELAGVLQKGQVMEKQGGVIGLDEVWCLWNRARGVSLVSPVDLRAAARHLPSASPSFRTYLRVFPSGLHILHTSRFSLPAFSSRILELLDLRQALTASLADEGSTGLDRQTREGLGVLEVADAEKLSVGLAKEMMELLEFGEATALGGRFGGGAVVRDEQGGEGTRWQRNYISEAVWDGQVL
;
A
#
# COMPACT_ATOMS: atom_id res chain seq x y z
N MET A 1 -25.37 1.07 29.71
CA MET A 1 -25.75 -0.16 28.98
C MET A 1 -27.24 -0.53 29.06
N ALA A 2 -27.95 -0.35 30.18
CA ALA A 2 -29.35 -0.78 30.32
C ALA A 2 -30.33 -0.13 29.31
N ARG A 3 -30.23 1.18 29.06
CA ARG A 3 -31.09 1.88 28.09
C ARG A 3 -30.86 1.44 26.64
N ALA A 4 -29.60 1.20 26.27
CA ALA A 4 -29.26 0.68 24.95
C ALA A 4 -29.83 -0.73 24.75
N LYS A 5 -29.74 -1.61 25.75
CA LYS A 5 -30.31 -2.96 25.70
C LYS A 5 -31.84 -2.95 25.49
N ASN A 6 -32.54 -2.07 26.19
CA ASN A 6 -34.00 -1.94 26.04
C ASN A 6 -34.39 -1.41 24.65
N MET A 7 -33.61 -0.46 24.13
CA MET A 7 -33.83 0.11 22.81
C MET A 7 -33.55 -0.92 21.70
N ILE A 8 -32.53 -1.75 21.86
CA ILE A 8 -32.19 -2.85 20.94
C ILE A 8 -33.30 -3.92 20.93
N ALA A 9 -33.78 -4.32 22.11
CA ALA A 9 -34.86 -5.29 22.22
C ALA A 9 -36.17 -4.78 21.57
N LEU A 10 -36.48 -3.49 21.74
CA LEU A 10 -37.60 -2.86 21.07
C LEU A 10 -37.43 -2.90 19.54
N ALA A 11 -36.26 -2.52 19.04
CA ALA A 11 -35.96 -2.48 17.61
C ALA A 11 -36.06 -3.87 16.96
N GLN A 12 -35.57 -4.92 17.63
CA GLN A 12 -35.71 -6.31 17.20
C GLN A 12 -37.17 -6.78 17.19
N SER A 13 -37.97 -6.38 18.18
CA SER A 13 -39.40 -6.74 18.26
C SER A 13 -40.24 -6.10 17.15
N ILE A 14 -39.94 -4.85 16.79
CA ILE A 14 -40.62 -4.14 15.69
C ILE A 14 -40.30 -4.83 14.36
N ASN A 15 -39.05 -5.26 14.16
CA ASN A 15 -38.66 -5.98 12.95
C ASN A 15 -39.33 -7.35 12.82
N ALA A 16 -39.43 -8.09 13.93
CA ALA A 16 -40.14 -9.37 13.94
C ALA A 16 -41.63 -9.22 13.63
N GLN A 17 -42.26 -8.15 14.12
CA GLN A 17 -43.66 -7.82 13.80
C GLN A 17 -43.84 -7.40 12.34
N LEU A 18 -42.95 -6.58 11.80
CA LEU A 18 -42.98 -6.17 10.38
C LEU A 18 -42.74 -7.38 9.45
N ALA A 19 -41.77 -8.24 9.76
CA ALA A 19 -41.51 -9.46 8.98
C ALA A 19 -42.69 -10.45 9.03
N ALA A 20 -43.33 -10.60 10.20
CA ALA A 20 -44.53 -11.43 10.34
C ALA A 20 -45.74 -10.86 9.59
N ALA A 21 -45.91 -9.54 9.57
CA ALA A 21 -46.97 -8.86 8.83
C ALA A 21 -46.79 -9.00 7.30
N SER A 22 -45.54 -8.95 6.80
CA SER A 22 -45.23 -9.18 5.39
C SER A 22 -45.39 -10.64 4.94
N ALA A 23 -45.29 -11.61 5.85
CA ALA A 23 -45.37 -13.04 5.55
C ALA A 23 -46.82 -13.60 5.54
N ASN A 24 -47.75 -12.99 6.28
CA ASN A 24 -49.11 -13.53 6.46
C ASN A 24 -50.12 -13.09 5.38
N ASP A 25 -49.88 -12.01 4.63
CA ASP A 25 -50.81 -11.55 3.60
C ASP A 25 -50.10 -10.80 2.44
N PRO A 26 -49.64 -11.51 1.39
CA PRO A 26 -48.97 -10.88 0.25
C PRO A 26 -49.92 -10.07 -0.66
N SER A 27 -51.24 -10.17 -0.45
CA SER A 27 -52.26 -9.48 -1.27
C SER A 27 -52.75 -8.14 -0.70
N SER A 28 -52.44 -7.83 0.56
CA SER A 28 -52.86 -6.59 1.23
C SER A 28 -51.73 -5.61 1.52
N VAL A 29 -50.52 -5.86 1.01
CA VAL A 29 -49.34 -5.03 1.28
C VAL A 29 -49.44 -3.75 0.45
N SER A 30 -49.90 -2.66 1.07
CA SER A 30 -49.86 -1.34 0.44
C SER A 30 -48.40 -0.91 0.23
N ALA A 31 -48.11 -0.16 -0.85
CA ALA A 31 -46.76 0.35 -1.14
C ALA A 31 -46.14 1.07 0.08
N GLU A 32 -46.96 1.76 0.87
CA GLU A 32 -46.57 2.43 2.11
C GLU A 32 -46.03 1.48 3.18
N THR A 33 -46.60 0.27 3.32
CA THR A 33 -46.12 -0.73 4.30
C THR A 33 -44.82 -1.39 3.86
N ALA A 34 -44.59 -1.55 2.56
CA ALA A 34 -43.33 -2.05 2.01
C ALA A 34 -42.19 -1.00 2.14
N GLU A 35 -42.50 0.28 1.89
CA GLU A 35 -41.56 1.38 2.13
C GLU A 35 -41.22 1.54 3.62
N ALA A 36 -42.22 1.45 4.51
CA ALA A 36 -41.98 1.49 5.96
C ALA A 36 -41.11 0.32 6.44
N ALA A 37 -41.30 -0.89 5.90
CA ALA A 37 -40.47 -2.04 6.21
C ALA A 37 -39.02 -1.87 5.70
N SER A 38 -38.84 -1.31 4.50
CA SER A 38 -37.53 -0.98 3.94
C SER A 38 -36.79 0.07 4.79
N LEU A 39 -37.48 1.14 5.19
CA LEU A 39 -36.94 2.20 6.05
C LEU A 39 -36.62 1.70 7.46
N ALA A 40 -37.45 0.83 8.03
CA ALA A 40 -37.17 0.20 9.31
C ALA A 40 -35.94 -0.72 9.23
N THR A 41 -35.81 -1.47 8.14
CA THR A 41 -34.66 -2.36 7.90
C THR A 41 -33.37 -1.56 7.72
N SER A 42 -33.39 -0.46 6.96
CA SER A 42 -32.22 0.42 6.79
C SER A 42 -31.84 1.16 8.08
N SER A 43 -32.83 1.56 8.88
CA SER A 43 -32.61 2.15 10.21
C SER A 43 -31.95 1.14 11.16
N LEU A 44 -32.37 -0.13 11.15
CA LEU A 44 -31.77 -1.19 11.95
C LEU A 44 -30.36 -1.59 11.48
N GLN A 45 -30.11 -1.53 10.17
CA GLN A 45 -28.77 -1.70 9.58
C GLN A 45 -27.82 -0.57 10.01
N SER A 46 -28.27 0.69 9.93
CA SER A 46 -27.45 1.84 10.36
C SER A 46 -27.16 1.84 11.86
N LEU A 47 -28.03 1.22 12.67
CA LEU A 47 -27.80 0.94 14.09
C LEU A 47 -26.92 -0.30 14.35
N GLY A 48 -26.53 -1.03 13.29
CA GLY A 48 -25.67 -2.22 13.37
C GLY A 48 -26.36 -3.46 13.94
N LEU A 49 -27.70 -3.49 13.97
CA LEU A 49 -28.49 -4.58 14.58
C LEU A 49 -28.87 -5.69 13.59
N LEU A 50 -28.69 -5.44 12.29
CA LEU A 50 -28.90 -6.40 11.21
C LEU A 50 -27.71 -6.33 10.24
N SER A 51 -27.07 -7.46 9.96
CA SER A 51 -26.14 -7.59 8.84
C SER A 51 -26.94 -8.05 7.62
N ALA A 52 -27.30 -7.12 6.75
CA ALA A 52 -27.90 -7.49 5.47
C ALA A 52 -26.86 -8.08 4.52
N PRO A 53 -27.30 -8.96 3.59
CA PRO A 53 -26.45 -9.39 2.49
C PRO A 53 -26.01 -8.16 1.69
N VAL A 54 -24.71 -8.02 1.49
CA VAL A 54 -24.13 -6.93 0.69
C VAL A 54 -24.72 -6.98 -0.71
N THR A 55 -25.49 -5.96 -1.09
CA THR A 55 -26.07 -5.89 -2.44
C THR A 55 -25.06 -5.30 -3.43
N ALA A 56 -25.23 -5.57 -4.72
CA ALA A 56 -24.38 -4.99 -5.76
C ALA A 56 -24.43 -3.45 -5.76
N GLN A 57 -25.57 -2.87 -5.37
CA GLN A 57 -25.75 -1.43 -5.24
C GLN A 57 -24.90 -0.87 -4.08
N ASP A 58 -24.88 -1.56 -2.93
CA ASP A 58 -24.04 -1.16 -1.79
C ASP A 58 -22.55 -1.16 -2.14
N VAL A 59 -22.10 -2.13 -2.95
CA VAL A 59 -20.72 -2.19 -3.44
C VAL A 59 -20.41 -1.03 -4.39
N ALA A 60 -21.34 -0.72 -5.31
CA ALA A 60 -21.19 0.39 -6.24
C ALA A 60 -21.13 1.73 -5.50
N ASP A 61 -22.00 1.94 -4.52
CA ASP A 61 -22.05 3.16 -3.73
C ASP A 61 -20.82 3.28 -2.80
N SER A 62 -20.33 2.16 -2.26
CA SER A 62 -19.05 2.11 -1.53
C SER A 62 -17.86 2.47 -2.42
N SER A 63 -17.83 1.99 -3.66
CA SER A 63 -16.75 2.31 -4.60
C SER A 63 -16.77 3.78 -5.02
N ARG A 64 -17.97 4.35 -5.24
CA ARG A 64 -18.14 5.79 -5.49
C ARG A 64 -17.66 6.61 -4.31
N TYR A 65 -18.04 6.22 -3.09
CA TYR A 65 -17.56 6.86 -1.86
C TYR A 65 -16.03 6.84 -1.76
N GLN A 66 -15.40 5.70 -2.03
CA GLN A 66 -13.93 5.57 -2.06
C GLN A 66 -13.28 6.43 -3.14
N ALA A 67 -13.90 6.55 -4.32
CA ALA A 67 -13.42 7.42 -5.38
C ALA A 67 -13.48 8.91 -5.00
N HIS A 68 -14.57 9.34 -4.34
CA HIS A 68 -14.69 10.70 -3.80
C HIS A 68 -13.63 10.98 -2.72
N LEU A 69 -13.43 10.04 -1.79
CA LEU A 69 -12.37 10.12 -0.80
C LEU A 69 -10.98 10.23 -1.44
N ALA A 70 -10.73 9.51 -2.54
CA ALA A 70 -9.47 9.58 -3.26
C ALA A 70 -9.23 10.95 -3.91
N GLN A 71 -10.28 11.60 -4.41
CA GLN A 71 -10.22 12.98 -4.94
C GLN A 71 -9.92 13.99 -3.83
N GLU A 72 -10.57 13.87 -2.67
CA GLU A 72 -10.26 14.71 -1.52
C GLU A 72 -8.81 14.53 -1.06
N LEU A 73 -8.36 13.28 -0.93
CA LEU A 73 -6.99 12.96 -0.55
C LEU A 73 -5.98 13.52 -1.55
N ALA A 74 -6.23 13.38 -2.86
CA ALA A 74 -5.40 13.97 -3.90
C ALA A 74 -5.29 15.50 -3.73
N GLY A 75 -6.40 16.18 -3.45
CA GLY A 75 -6.42 17.62 -3.19
C GLY A 75 -5.60 18.01 -1.95
N VAL A 76 -5.65 17.22 -0.88
CA VAL A 76 -4.85 17.46 0.34
C VAL A 76 -3.36 17.26 0.07
N LEU A 77 -3.00 16.18 -0.62
CA LEU A 77 -1.60 15.89 -0.99
C LEU A 77 -1.01 16.99 -1.88
N GLN A 78 -1.80 17.51 -2.83
CA GLN A 78 -1.41 18.60 -3.72
C GLN A 78 -1.26 19.92 -2.98
N LYS A 79 -2.26 20.33 -2.19
CA LYS A 79 -2.22 21.60 -1.43
C LYS A 79 -1.07 21.62 -0.42
N GLY A 80 -0.77 20.48 0.20
CA GLY A 80 0.32 20.37 1.16
C GLY A 80 1.72 20.26 0.52
N GLN A 81 1.80 20.05 -0.80
CA GLN A 81 3.04 19.70 -1.51
C GLN A 81 3.77 18.52 -0.84
N VAL A 82 2.99 17.54 -0.38
CA VAL A 82 3.47 16.50 0.55
C VAL A 82 4.48 15.60 -0.15
N MET A 83 4.16 15.17 -1.37
CA MET A 83 5.03 14.31 -2.17
C MET A 83 6.34 15.01 -2.51
N GLU A 84 6.30 16.30 -2.83
CA GLU A 84 7.48 17.09 -3.18
C GLU A 84 8.41 17.28 -1.96
N LYS A 85 7.83 17.58 -0.79
CA LYS A 85 8.57 17.78 0.46
C LYS A 85 9.20 16.50 0.98
N GLN A 86 8.52 15.36 0.83
CA GLN A 86 9.01 14.05 1.28
C GLN A 86 9.87 13.34 0.21
N GLY A 87 10.29 14.05 -0.84
CA GLY A 87 11.17 13.49 -1.88
C GLY A 87 10.50 12.49 -2.83
N GLY A 88 9.20 12.26 -2.71
CA GLY A 88 8.40 11.46 -3.64
C GLY A 88 7.94 10.10 -3.11
N VAL A 89 8.17 9.78 -1.84
CA VAL A 89 7.60 8.63 -1.11
C VAL A 89 7.14 9.08 0.27
N ILE A 90 6.00 8.55 0.73
CA ILE A 90 5.52 8.76 2.10
C ILE A 90 4.81 7.50 2.62
N GLY A 91 4.91 7.24 3.92
CA GLY A 91 4.14 6.21 4.60
C GLY A 91 2.64 6.52 4.60
N LEU A 92 1.80 5.51 4.42
CA LEU A 92 0.34 5.69 4.43
C LEU A 92 -0.19 6.10 5.81
N ASP A 93 0.54 5.75 6.87
CA ASP A 93 0.32 6.16 8.26
C ASP A 93 0.54 7.68 8.45
N GLU A 94 1.61 8.23 7.89
CA GLU A 94 1.85 9.68 7.91
C GLU A 94 0.78 10.43 7.11
N VAL A 95 0.40 9.88 5.95
CA VAL A 95 -0.69 10.42 5.12
C VAL A 95 -2.01 10.42 5.89
N TRP A 96 -2.31 9.34 6.62
CA TRP A 96 -3.50 9.24 7.45
C TRP A 96 -3.53 10.34 8.51
N CYS A 97 -2.42 10.51 9.24
CA CYS A 97 -2.27 11.56 10.24
C CYS A 97 -2.45 12.95 9.63
N LEU A 98 -1.80 13.23 8.51
CA LEU A 98 -1.86 14.53 7.83
C LEU A 98 -3.27 14.84 7.35
N TRP A 99 -3.94 13.87 6.72
CA TRP A 99 -5.28 14.07 6.18
C TRP A 99 -6.31 14.30 7.28
N ASN A 100 -6.26 13.51 8.34
CA ASN A 100 -7.17 13.67 9.48
C ASN A 100 -6.91 14.99 10.24
N ARG A 101 -5.65 15.44 10.31
CA ARG A 101 -5.31 16.76 10.84
C ARG A 101 -5.85 17.90 9.96
N ALA A 102 -5.82 17.74 8.64
CA ALA A 102 -6.37 18.72 7.71
C ALA A 102 -7.92 18.76 7.74
N ARG A 103 -8.58 17.62 7.99
CA ARG A 103 -10.04 17.53 8.12
C ARG A 103 -10.55 18.14 9.42
N GLY A 104 -9.88 17.90 10.55
CA GLY A 104 -10.26 18.40 11.87
C GLY A 104 -11.51 17.73 12.48
N VAL A 105 -12.58 17.56 11.71
CA VAL A 105 -13.82 16.86 12.05
C VAL A 105 -14.17 15.84 10.96
N SER A 106 -14.99 14.83 11.28
CA SER A 106 -15.31 13.72 10.38
C SER A 106 -14.05 12.96 9.93
N LEU A 107 -13.43 12.23 10.85
CA LEU A 107 -12.18 11.52 10.59
C LEU A 107 -12.40 10.34 9.64
N VAL A 108 -11.38 10.05 8.82
CA VAL A 108 -11.35 8.90 7.92
C VAL A 108 -10.74 7.71 8.65
N SER A 109 -11.38 6.54 8.54
CA SER A 109 -10.84 5.31 9.12
C SER A 109 -9.61 4.81 8.34
N PRO A 110 -8.67 4.07 8.97
CA PRO A 110 -7.53 3.48 8.26
C PRO A 110 -7.93 2.46 7.17
N VAL A 111 -9.13 1.87 7.29
CA VAL A 111 -9.68 0.94 6.29
C VAL A 111 -10.12 1.72 5.05
N ASP A 112 -10.88 2.80 5.25
CA ASP A 112 -11.36 3.65 4.16
C ASP A 112 -10.21 4.35 3.44
N LEU A 113 -9.18 4.79 4.17
CA LEU A 113 -7.98 5.35 3.55
C LEU A 113 -7.30 4.33 2.61
N ARG A 114 -7.11 3.09 3.04
CA ARG A 114 -6.51 2.05 2.18
C ARG A 114 -7.35 1.76 0.95
N ALA A 115 -8.68 1.76 1.09
CA ALA A 115 -9.58 1.56 -0.03
C ALA A 115 -9.52 2.74 -1.01
N ALA A 116 -9.60 3.98 -0.51
CA ALA A 116 -9.48 5.20 -1.30
C ALA A 116 -8.11 5.32 -1.99
N ALA A 117 -7.01 4.93 -1.32
CA ALA A 117 -5.67 5.00 -1.87
C ALA A 117 -5.48 4.17 -3.16
N ARG A 118 -6.30 3.12 -3.38
CA ARG A 118 -6.29 2.34 -4.64
C ARG A 118 -6.82 3.13 -5.83
N HIS A 119 -7.65 4.15 -5.59
CA HIS A 119 -8.22 5.02 -6.63
C HIS A 119 -7.39 6.28 -6.89
N LEU A 120 -6.33 6.53 -6.12
CA LEU A 120 -5.43 7.69 -6.30
C LEU A 120 -4.83 7.84 -7.71
N PRO A 121 -4.43 6.76 -8.41
CA PRO A 121 -3.92 6.90 -9.78
C PRO A 121 -4.92 7.55 -10.74
N SER A 122 -6.21 7.31 -10.53
CA SER A 122 -7.28 7.92 -11.33
C SER A 122 -7.67 9.32 -10.84
N ALA A 123 -7.53 9.59 -9.54
CA ALA A 123 -7.94 10.85 -8.92
C ALA A 123 -6.90 11.97 -9.06
N SER A 124 -5.61 11.62 -9.25
CA SER A 124 -4.52 12.58 -9.40
C SER A 124 -3.78 12.43 -10.74
N PRO A 125 -4.30 13.02 -11.83
CA PRO A 125 -3.62 12.96 -13.12
C PRO A 125 -2.32 13.80 -13.15
N SER A 126 -2.22 14.86 -12.34
CA SER A 126 -1.10 15.81 -12.39
C SER A 126 0.19 15.29 -11.76
N PHE A 127 0.12 14.50 -10.69
CA PHE A 127 1.33 14.04 -9.96
C PHE A 127 1.37 12.52 -9.73
N ARG A 128 0.50 11.75 -10.40
CA ARG A 128 0.40 10.26 -10.43
C ARG A 128 1.08 9.57 -9.24
N THR A 129 0.28 9.34 -8.21
CA THR A 129 0.69 8.60 -7.01
C THR A 129 0.18 7.18 -7.06
N TYR A 130 1.02 6.26 -6.62
CA TYR A 130 0.73 4.83 -6.59
C TYR A 130 0.83 4.31 -5.16
N LEU A 131 -0.11 3.44 -4.80
CA LEU A 131 -0.08 2.70 -3.56
C LEU A 131 0.78 1.45 -3.74
N ARG A 132 1.72 1.23 -2.82
CA ARG A 132 2.52 0.01 -2.73
C ARG A 132 2.37 -0.62 -1.37
N VAL A 133 2.31 -1.95 -1.35
CA VAL A 133 2.19 -2.76 -0.13
C VAL A 133 3.37 -3.71 -0.08
N PHE A 134 4.14 -3.63 1.00
CA PHE A 134 5.30 -4.48 1.24
C PHE A 134 4.91 -5.77 1.98
N PRO A 135 5.75 -6.82 1.92
CA PRO A 135 5.53 -8.06 2.67
C PRO A 135 5.44 -7.86 4.19
N SER A 136 6.12 -6.84 4.73
CA SER A 136 6.01 -6.45 6.14
C SER A 136 4.64 -5.88 6.54
N GLY A 137 3.78 -5.58 5.56
CA GLY A 137 2.52 -4.88 5.78
C GLY A 137 2.66 -3.36 5.77
N LEU A 138 3.86 -2.82 5.52
CA LEU A 138 4.04 -1.39 5.28
C LEU A 138 3.30 -0.98 4.00
N HIS A 139 2.55 0.11 4.09
CA HIS A 139 1.87 0.71 2.93
C HIS A 139 2.50 2.07 2.67
N ILE A 140 2.88 2.34 1.44
CA ILE A 140 3.43 3.64 1.04
C ILE A 140 2.67 4.21 -0.15
N LEU A 141 2.66 5.54 -0.24
CA LEU A 141 2.37 6.25 -1.47
C LEU A 141 3.68 6.69 -2.10
N HIS A 142 3.82 6.47 -3.40
CA HIS A 142 5.02 6.84 -4.12
C HIS A 142 4.71 7.46 -5.49
N THR A 143 5.62 8.31 -5.95
CA THR A 143 5.63 8.86 -7.31
C THR A 143 6.33 7.92 -8.28
N SER A 144 6.31 8.24 -9.58
CA SER A 144 7.03 7.47 -10.60
C SER A 144 8.53 7.37 -10.35
N ARG A 145 9.15 8.30 -9.59
CA ARG A 145 10.56 8.26 -9.20
C ARG A 145 10.90 6.98 -8.43
N PHE A 146 10.00 6.49 -7.60
CA PHE A 146 10.17 5.27 -6.82
C PHE A 146 9.36 4.10 -7.37
N SER A 147 8.99 4.16 -8.65
CA SER A 147 8.59 2.95 -9.37
C SER A 147 9.75 1.96 -9.38
N LEU A 148 9.45 0.67 -9.30
CA LEU A 148 10.46 -0.39 -9.32
C LEU A 148 11.49 -0.24 -10.46
N PRO A 149 11.10 -0.01 -11.74
CA PRO A 149 12.08 0.15 -12.81
C PRO A 149 12.96 1.41 -12.65
N ALA A 150 12.38 2.54 -12.24
CA ALA A 150 13.15 3.78 -12.07
C ALA A 150 14.10 3.71 -10.87
N PHE A 151 13.69 3.05 -9.79
CA PHE A 151 14.54 2.79 -8.63
C PHE A 151 15.65 1.80 -8.99
N SER A 152 15.32 0.72 -9.71
CA SER A 152 16.29 -0.26 -10.18
C SER A 152 17.38 0.36 -11.04
N SER A 153 17.04 1.23 -11.99
CA SER A 153 18.04 1.85 -12.86
C SER A 153 19.06 2.67 -12.07
N ARG A 154 18.59 3.48 -11.11
CA ARG A 154 19.48 4.31 -10.28
C ARG A 154 20.40 3.49 -9.37
N ILE A 155 19.86 2.43 -8.76
CA ILE A 155 20.66 1.54 -7.91
C ILE A 155 21.72 0.80 -8.73
N LEU A 156 21.37 0.33 -9.94
CA LEU A 156 22.32 -0.31 -10.85
C LEU A 156 23.40 0.66 -11.33
N GLU A 157 23.03 1.89 -11.69
CA GLU A 157 23.98 2.96 -12.04
C GLU A 157 24.95 3.25 -10.87
N LEU A 158 24.45 3.27 -9.64
CA LEU A 158 25.26 3.47 -8.44
C LEU A 158 26.24 2.32 -8.23
N LEU A 159 25.78 1.07 -8.39
CA LEU A 159 26.64 -0.12 -8.33
C LEU A 159 27.73 -0.08 -9.40
N ASP A 160 27.38 0.25 -10.64
CA ASP A 160 28.32 0.33 -11.76
C ASP A 160 29.40 1.40 -11.50
N LEU A 161 29.01 2.56 -10.97
CA LEU A 161 29.95 3.62 -10.58
C LEU A 161 30.93 3.15 -9.51
N ARG A 162 30.44 2.45 -8.47
CA ARG A 162 31.28 1.94 -7.39
C ARG A 162 32.25 0.86 -7.85
N GLN A 163 31.82 -0.02 -8.74
CA GLN A 163 32.69 -1.01 -9.35
C GLN A 163 33.79 -0.35 -10.17
N ALA A 164 33.46 0.65 -10.99
CA ALA A 164 34.43 1.41 -11.77
C ALA A 164 35.43 2.18 -10.89
N LEU A 165 34.96 2.78 -9.80
CA LEU A 165 35.81 3.47 -8.83
C LEU A 165 36.74 2.48 -8.12
N THR A 166 36.23 1.31 -7.71
CA THR A 166 37.05 0.30 -7.04
C THR A 166 38.08 -0.29 -7.98
N ALA A 167 37.74 -0.50 -9.26
CA ALA A 167 38.68 -0.97 -10.27
C ALA A 167 39.79 0.04 -10.55
N SER A 168 39.50 1.35 -10.52
CA SER A 168 40.52 2.40 -10.75
C SER A 168 41.41 2.66 -9.54
N LEU A 169 40.93 2.39 -8.32
CA LEU A 169 41.67 2.55 -7.06
C LEU A 169 42.29 1.24 -6.54
N ALA A 170 42.19 0.14 -7.29
CA ALA A 170 42.73 -1.15 -6.89
C ALA A 170 44.26 -1.10 -6.84
N ASP A 171 44.81 -0.85 -5.66
CA ASP A 171 46.22 -1.02 -5.33
C ASP A 171 46.50 -2.53 -5.15
N GLU A 172 47.69 -3.00 -5.56
CA GLU A 172 48.03 -4.45 -5.57
C GLU A 172 48.00 -5.12 -4.18
N GLY A 173 47.83 -4.33 -3.10
CA GLY A 173 47.76 -4.80 -1.72
C GLY A 173 46.35 -4.92 -1.11
N SER A 174 45.25 -4.61 -1.82
CA SER A 174 43.91 -4.71 -1.22
C SER A 174 43.45 -6.16 -1.08
N THR A 175 42.93 -6.53 0.10
CA THR A 175 42.39 -7.88 0.32
C THR A 175 41.06 -8.06 -0.42
N GLY A 176 40.70 -9.29 -0.79
CA GLY A 176 39.44 -9.58 -1.49
C GLY A 176 38.19 -9.11 -0.72
N LEU A 177 38.25 -9.12 0.61
CA LEU A 177 37.20 -8.60 1.50
C LEU A 177 37.05 -7.08 1.41
N ASP A 178 38.16 -6.34 1.37
CA ASP A 178 38.13 -4.88 1.20
C ASP A 178 37.52 -4.48 -0.14
N ARG A 179 37.80 -5.28 -1.17
CA ARG A 179 37.27 -5.07 -2.51
C ARG A 179 35.77 -5.31 -2.59
N GLN A 180 35.27 -6.43 -2.08
CA GLN A 180 33.82 -6.73 -2.04
C GLN A 180 33.03 -5.70 -1.23
N THR A 181 33.59 -5.25 -0.10
CA THR A 181 32.99 -4.22 0.74
C THR A 181 32.87 -2.88 -0.02
N ARG A 182 33.82 -2.57 -0.90
CA ARG A 182 33.79 -1.34 -1.72
C ARG A 182 32.86 -1.44 -2.92
N GLU A 183 32.77 -2.62 -3.53
CA GLU A 183 31.95 -2.87 -4.73
C GLU A 183 30.44 -2.96 -4.41
N GLY A 184 30.06 -3.59 -3.30
CA GLY A 184 28.66 -3.76 -2.90
C GLY A 184 28.03 -2.54 -2.23
N LEU A 185 26.70 -2.45 -2.27
CA LEU A 185 25.89 -1.41 -1.60
C LEU A 185 25.28 -1.92 -0.30
N GLY A 186 25.49 -1.20 0.80
CA GLY A 186 24.79 -1.43 2.08
C GLY A 186 23.47 -0.65 2.20
N VAL A 187 22.61 -1.04 3.14
CA VAL A 187 21.31 -0.37 3.39
C VAL A 187 21.49 1.12 3.72
N LEU A 188 22.48 1.45 4.55
CA LEU A 188 22.73 2.84 4.96
C LEU A 188 23.18 3.72 3.79
N GLU A 189 23.97 3.17 2.88
CA GLU A 189 24.43 3.86 1.68
C GLU A 189 23.27 4.14 0.73
N VAL A 190 22.37 3.16 0.55
CA VAL A 190 21.13 3.34 -0.23
C VAL A 190 20.21 4.37 0.42
N ALA A 191 20.05 4.30 1.75
CA ALA A 191 19.23 5.25 2.50
C ALA A 191 19.75 6.69 2.33
N ASP A 192 21.06 6.91 2.39
CA ASP A 192 21.65 8.24 2.17
C ASP A 192 21.57 8.70 0.71
N ALA A 193 21.83 7.80 -0.26
CA ALA A 193 21.78 8.13 -1.68
C ALA A 193 20.37 8.51 -2.16
N GLU A 194 19.36 7.76 -1.71
CA GLU A 194 17.97 7.95 -2.12
C GLU A 194 17.16 8.82 -1.15
N LYS A 195 17.79 9.29 -0.06
CA LYS A 195 17.17 10.08 1.01
C LYS A 195 15.94 9.39 1.59
N LEU A 196 16.05 8.08 1.82
CA LEU A 196 15.01 7.24 2.39
C LEU A 196 15.30 6.93 3.86
N SER A 197 14.26 6.56 4.62
CA SER A 197 14.47 5.94 5.92
C SER A 197 15.13 4.57 5.75
N VAL A 198 15.93 4.15 6.74
CA VAL A 198 16.67 2.88 6.68
C VAL A 198 15.73 1.68 6.47
N GLY A 199 14.58 1.67 7.14
CA GLY A 199 13.59 0.61 6.99
C GLY A 199 13.00 0.56 5.58
N LEU A 200 12.67 1.72 5.00
CA LEU A 200 12.15 1.80 3.64
C LEU A 200 13.21 1.45 2.59
N ALA A 201 14.45 1.88 2.79
CA ALA A 201 15.57 1.51 1.92
C ALA A 201 15.75 -0.02 1.89
N LYS A 202 15.71 -0.67 3.06
CA LYS A 202 15.77 -2.14 3.16
C LYS A 202 14.64 -2.81 2.38
N GLU A 203 13.40 -2.39 2.59
CA GLU A 203 12.22 -2.93 1.90
C GLU A 203 12.30 -2.72 0.37
N MET A 204 12.79 -1.57 -0.08
CA MET A 204 12.98 -1.28 -1.50
C MET A 204 14.09 -2.14 -2.14
N MET A 205 15.19 -2.39 -1.41
CA MET A 205 16.25 -3.29 -1.86
C MET A 205 15.77 -4.74 -1.90
N GLU A 206 14.99 -5.17 -0.91
CA GLU A 206 14.32 -6.47 -0.91
C GLU A 206 13.40 -6.61 -2.13
N LEU A 207 12.65 -5.58 -2.50
CA LEU A 207 11.84 -5.60 -3.71
C LEU A 207 12.65 -5.70 -5.00
N LEU A 208 13.86 -5.11 -5.08
CA LEU A 208 14.73 -5.27 -6.24
C LEU A 208 15.30 -6.67 -6.38
N GLU A 209 15.56 -7.33 -5.25
CA GLU A 209 16.03 -8.72 -5.19
C GLU A 209 14.89 -9.68 -5.56
N PHE A 210 13.73 -9.50 -4.93
CA PHE A 210 12.67 -10.49 -4.93
C PHE A 210 11.54 -10.23 -5.91
N GLY A 211 11.32 -8.98 -6.32
CA GLY A 211 10.20 -8.56 -7.17
C GLY A 211 8.92 -8.26 -6.39
N GLU A 212 7.98 -7.58 -7.05
CA GLU A 212 6.66 -7.27 -6.50
C GLU A 212 5.71 -8.46 -6.60
N ALA A 213 5.00 -8.78 -5.51
CA ALA A 213 3.97 -9.82 -5.54
C ALA A 213 2.79 -9.38 -6.44
N THR A 214 2.36 -10.26 -7.34
CA THR A 214 1.19 -10.04 -8.20
C THR A 214 -0.03 -10.76 -7.65
N ALA A 215 -1.23 -10.25 -7.97
CA ALA A 215 -2.50 -10.84 -7.53
C ALA A 215 -2.73 -12.27 -8.06
N LEU A 216 -2.01 -12.69 -9.12
CA LEU A 216 -2.13 -14.00 -9.76
C LEU A 216 -1.11 -15.03 -9.22
N GLY A 217 -0.42 -14.74 -8.12
CA GLY A 217 0.50 -15.69 -7.48
C GLY A 217 1.89 -15.77 -8.11
N GLY A 218 2.33 -14.72 -8.79
CA GLY A 218 3.70 -14.59 -9.32
C GLY A 218 4.42 -13.37 -8.74
N ARG A 219 5.66 -13.13 -9.20
CA ARG A 219 6.38 -11.89 -8.92
C ARG A 219 6.67 -11.14 -10.21
N PHE A 220 6.52 -9.83 -10.17
CA PHE A 220 6.81 -8.92 -11.27
C PHE A 220 8.06 -8.12 -10.98
N GLY A 221 9.00 -8.13 -11.92
CA GLY A 221 10.35 -7.62 -11.68
C GLY A 221 11.11 -8.47 -10.66
N GLY A 222 12.18 -7.91 -10.10
CA GLY A 222 13.10 -8.62 -9.21
C GLY A 222 14.33 -9.16 -9.96
N GLY A 223 15.25 -9.77 -9.21
CA GLY A 223 16.49 -10.31 -9.75
C GLY A 223 17.47 -9.27 -10.29
N ALA A 224 17.28 -7.97 -10.01
CA ALA A 224 18.23 -6.95 -10.44
C ALA A 224 19.52 -6.98 -9.60
N VAL A 225 19.38 -7.37 -8.33
CA VAL A 225 20.45 -7.42 -7.36
C VAL A 225 20.44 -8.75 -6.61
N VAL A 226 21.61 -9.16 -6.13
CA VAL A 226 21.81 -10.32 -5.26
C VAL A 226 22.36 -9.87 -3.93
N ARG A 227 21.95 -10.58 -2.87
CA ARG A 227 22.38 -10.31 -1.50
C ARG A 227 23.63 -11.10 -1.15
N ASP A 228 24.57 -10.41 -0.54
CA ASP A 228 25.74 -10.98 0.11
C ASP A 228 25.68 -10.67 1.61
N GLU A 229 25.46 -11.70 2.42
CA GLU A 229 25.42 -11.57 3.88
C GLU A 229 26.80 -11.64 4.54
N GLN A 230 27.83 -12.03 3.79
CA GLN A 230 29.21 -12.18 4.27
C GLN A 230 30.16 -11.10 3.73
N GLY A 231 29.67 -10.15 2.95
CA GLY A 231 30.43 -9.07 2.28
C GLY A 231 30.98 -7.97 3.20
N GLY A 232 31.41 -8.29 4.43
CA GLY A 232 31.98 -7.35 5.40
C GLY A 232 31.03 -6.99 6.55
N GLU A 233 30.91 -5.70 6.87
CA GLU A 233 30.00 -5.21 7.94
C GLU A 233 28.54 -5.23 7.48
N GLY A 234 27.92 -6.42 7.54
CA GLY A 234 26.50 -6.63 7.31
C GLY A 234 26.11 -6.91 5.86
N THR A 235 24.81 -6.91 5.60
CA THR A 235 24.22 -7.26 4.30
C THR A 235 24.56 -6.23 3.23
N ARG A 236 25.17 -6.69 2.13
CA ARG A 236 25.42 -5.88 0.93
C ARG A 236 24.67 -6.45 -0.27
N TRP A 237 24.31 -5.57 -1.19
CA TRP A 237 23.72 -5.95 -2.47
C TRP A 237 24.72 -5.70 -3.59
N GLN A 238 24.79 -6.65 -4.51
CA GLN A 238 25.60 -6.59 -5.72
C GLN A 238 24.69 -6.72 -6.94
N ARG A 239 25.20 -6.32 -8.10
CA ARG A 239 24.48 -6.53 -9.36
C ARG A 239 24.35 -8.02 -9.62
N ASN A 240 23.17 -8.44 -10.08
CA ASN A 240 22.94 -9.85 -10.37
C ASN A 240 23.54 -10.23 -11.73
N TYR A 241 24.74 -10.81 -11.71
CA TYR A 241 25.32 -11.46 -12.88
C TYR A 241 25.03 -12.97 -12.94
N ILE A 242 24.50 -13.54 -11.86
CA ILE A 242 24.32 -14.98 -11.71
C ILE A 242 23.16 -15.47 -12.58
N SER A 243 22.05 -14.73 -12.60
CA SER A 243 20.87 -15.13 -13.37
C SER A 243 21.07 -15.11 -14.89
N GLU A 244 22.07 -14.37 -15.38
CA GLU A 244 22.45 -14.32 -16.79
C GLU A 244 23.66 -15.21 -17.10
N ALA A 245 24.31 -15.78 -16.08
CA ALA A 245 25.49 -16.61 -16.26
C ALA A 245 25.12 -17.99 -16.84
N VAL A 246 25.75 -18.34 -17.95
CA VAL A 246 25.75 -19.70 -18.49
C VAL A 246 26.99 -20.39 -17.98
N TRP A 247 26.84 -21.50 -17.27
CA TRP A 247 27.98 -22.27 -16.78
C TRP A 247 28.82 -22.78 -17.96
N ASP A 248 30.11 -22.47 -17.93
CA ASP A 248 31.09 -22.82 -18.96
C ASP A 248 31.59 -24.28 -18.84
N GLY A 249 31.05 -25.05 -17.90
CA GLY A 249 31.35 -26.48 -17.74
C GLY A 249 32.66 -26.78 -17.02
N GLN A 250 33.30 -25.79 -16.39
CA GLN A 250 34.46 -26.05 -15.55
C GLN A 250 34.07 -26.83 -14.30
N VAL A 251 34.68 -28.00 -14.11
CA VAL A 251 34.56 -28.82 -12.91
C VAL A 251 35.59 -28.30 -11.90
N LEU A 252 35.12 -27.98 -10.68
CA LEU A 252 35.93 -27.55 -9.54
C LEU A 252 36.98 -28.60 -9.14
#